data_AF-A0A812J074-F1
#
_entry.id   AF-A0A812J074-F1
#
_cell.length_a   1.000
_cell.length_b   1.000
_cell.length_c   1.000
_cell.angle_alpha   90.00
_cell.angle_beta   90.00
_cell.angle_gamma   90.00
#
_symmetry.space_group_name_H-M   'P 1'
#
loop_
_entity.id
_entity.type
_entity.pdbx_description
1 polymer ?
#
loop_
_entity_poly.entity_id
_entity_poly.type
_entity_poly.pdbx_seq_one_letter_code
_entity_poly.pdbx_strand_id
1 'polypeptide(L)'
;MPSCISIRERVRGVAEVVTIEDVKSSSTEDEASAAWNALLLFRHLQQVEEKGLSTGGGSGVNRVAFLGELELRRCALARTQLEQVAGRAEDFQEMVKVMSTFVQRFAGRAHCFFDLKPYLACLSDSDASPLLSAAAASQDREAVVLEARLRRSLRRAERVAVTAEQSASEEAEACRLVETWTRFGGGSGEGNRSPEALLQLAVVALIEADRSSPSKARLRPAATAISSPSHPILSASSASVLFSLILIFIGFLKPFFFYRSTPPNMKLVLRSRVSGMFTVLCDSRKPENTRKCA
;
A
#
# COMPACT_ATOMS: atom_id res chain seq x y z
N MET A 1 -15.97 -35.30 -24.26
CA MET A 1 -16.22 -34.25 -23.25
C MET A 1 -14.98 -34.14 -22.39
N PRO A 2 -14.33 -32.97 -22.27
CA PRO A 2 -13.16 -32.85 -21.42
C PRO A 2 -13.60 -32.93 -19.95
N SER A 3 -13.09 -33.94 -19.26
CA SER A 3 -13.22 -34.15 -17.83
C SER A 3 -12.69 -32.92 -17.07
N CYS A 4 -13.50 -32.36 -16.18
CA CYS A 4 -13.06 -31.40 -15.18
C CYS A 4 -12.06 -32.11 -14.27
N ILE A 5 -10.78 -32.05 -14.61
CA ILE A 5 -9.70 -32.61 -13.78
C ILE A 5 -9.68 -31.82 -12.48
N SER A 6 -9.99 -32.51 -11.39
CA SER A 6 -9.88 -31.99 -10.03
C SER A 6 -8.46 -31.47 -9.79
N ILE A 7 -8.33 -30.16 -9.56
CA ILE A 7 -7.05 -29.47 -9.27
C ILE A 7 -6.37 -30.08 -8.02
N ARG A 8 -7.09 -30.88 -7.22
CA ARG A 8 -6.56 -31.58 -6.04
C ARG A 8 -5.43 -32.57 -6.32
N GLU A 9 -5.27 -33.11 -7.53
CA GLU A 9 -4.31 -34.20 -7.77
C GLU A 9 -2.92 -33.77 -8.30
N ARG A 10 -2.71 -32.49 -8.69
CA ARG A 10 -1.43 -32.06 -9.30
C ARG A 10 -0.48 -31.26 -8.41
N VAL A 11 -0.81 -31.02 -7.15
CA VAL A 11 0.06 -30.30 -6.20
C VAL A 11 0.53 -31.25 -5.10
N ARG A 12 1.31 -32.27 -5.46
CA ARG A 12 2.06 -33.11 -4.52
C ARG A 12 3.55 -32.96 -4.83
N GLY A 13 4.18 -32.04 -4.12
CA GLY A 13 5.63 -31.85 -4.18
C GLY A 13 6.02 -30.41 -3.90
N VAL A 14 6.50 -30.18 -2.67
CA VAL A 14 7.16 -28.97 -2.14
C VAL A 14 6.25 -27.95 -1.41
N ALA A 15 6.66 -27.71 -0.15
CA ALA A 15 6.24 -26.72 0.85
C ALA A 15 4.96 -27.00 1.65
N GLU A 16 5.14 -27.78 2.72
CA GLU A 16 4.26 -27.83 3.89
C GLU A 16 4.38 -26.50 4.68
N VAL A 17 3.34 -25.67 4.59
CA VAL A 17 2.93 -24.74 5.67
C VAL A 17 1.39 -24.79 5.79
N VAL A 18 0.99 -25.20 6.98
CA VAL A 18 -0.33 -25.46 7.63
C VAL A 18 -1.11 -24.16 7.92
N THR A 19 -2.44 -24.07 8.11
CA THR A 19 -3.64 -24.73 7.55
C THR A 19 -4.90 -23.87 7.82
N ILE A 20 -5.87 -23.93 6.91
CA ILE A 20 -7.21 -23.29 6.93
C ILE A 20 -8.27 -24.09 7.71
N GLU A 21 -7.85 -24.91 8.67
CA GLU A 21 -8.68 -25.98 9.23
C GLU A 21 -9.95 -25.52 9.99
N ASP A 22 -10.03 -24.26 10.40
CA ASP A 22 -11.22 -23.70 11.06
C ASP A 22 -12.23 -23.03 10.12
N VAL A 23 -11.97 -22.96 8.82
CA VAL A 23 -13.00 -22.44 7.89
C VAL A 23 -14.20 -23.40 7.83
N LYS A 24 -14.03 -24.66 8.25
CA LYS A 24 -15.05 -25.72 8.21
C LYS A 24 -16.15 -25.63 9.27
N SER A 25 -16.01 -24.89 10.37
CA SER A 25 -16.92 -25.04 11.52
C SER A 25 -18.14 -24.11 11.56
N SER A 26 -18.25 -23.10 10.68
CA SER A 26 -19.37 -22.14 10.74
C SER A 26 -19.99 -21.73 9.40
N SER A 27 -19.36 -22.02 8.27
CA SER A 27 -19.96 -21.82 6.95
C SER A 27 -20.52 -23.13 6.40
N THR A 28 -21.48 -23.07 5.49
CA THR A 28 -21.83 -24.24 4.68
C THR A 28 -20.54 -24.84 4.11
N GLU A 29 -20.38 -26.16 4.15
CA GLU A 29 -19.12 -26.82 3.74
C GLU A 29 -18.66 -26.35 2.35
N ASP A 30 -19.61 -25.93 1.51
CA ASP A 30 -19.42 -25.37 0.19
C ASP A 30 -18.66 -24.03 0.18
N GLU A 31 -18.99 -23.10 1.08
CA GLU A 31 -18.32 -21.78 1.16
C GLU A 31 -16.88 -21.91 1.64
N ALA A 32 -16.65 -22.74 2.66
CA ALA A 32 -15.31 -23.05 3.16
C ALA A 32 -14.43 -23.68 2.07
N SER A 33 -15.01 -24.63 1.34
CA SER A 33 -14.36 -25.30 0.21
C SER A 33 -14.05 -24.30 -0.91
N ALA A 34 -14.96 -23.38 -1.23
CA ALA A 34 -14.76 -22.37 -2.26
C ALA A 34 -13.61 -21.40 -1.91
N ALA A 35 -13.59 -20.89 -0.68
CA ALA A 35 -12.51 -20.00 -0.21
C ALA A 35 -11.14 -20.71 -0.22
N TRP A 36 -11.10 -21.97 0.21
CA TRP A 36 -9.87 -22.77 0.17
C TRP A 36 -9.39 -23.03 -1.26
N ASN A 37 -10.31 -23.42 -2.16
CA ASN A 37 -9.97 -23.64 -3.57
C ASN A 37 -9.46 -22.35 -4.24
N ALA A 38 -10.04 -21.19 -3.89
CA ALA A 38 -9.58 -19.90 -4.37
C ALA A 38 -8.16 -19.57 -3.85
N LEU A 39 -7.87 -19.83 -2.56
CA LEU A 39 -6.53 -19.65 -2.02
C LEU A 39 -5.50 -20.54 -2.74
N LEU A 40 -5.82 -21.82 -2.95
CA LEU A 40 -4.96 -22.74 -3.69
C LEU A 40 -4.70 -22.27 -5.11
N LEU A 41 -5.72 -21.73 -5.78
CA LEU A 41 -5.59 -21.15 -7.11
C LEU A 41 -4.63 -19.95 -7.09
N PHE A 42 -4.79 -19.00 -6.16
CA PHE A 42 -3.91 -17.83 -6.08
C PHE A 42 -2.45 -18.20 -5.79
N ARG A 43 -2.22 -19.13 -4.86
CA ARG A 43 -0.86 -19.65 -4.59
C ARG A 43 -0.26 -20.35 -5.80
N HIS A 44 -1.05 -21.15 -6.51
CA HIS A 44 -0.59 -21.79 -7.75
C HIS A 44 -0.18 -20.76 -8.81
N LEU A 45 -0.99 -19.70 -8.99
CA LEU A 45 -0.68 -18.62 -9.94
C LEU A 45 0.61 -17.88 -9.55
N GLN A 46 0.84 -17.63 -8.26
CA GLN A 46 2.09 -17.04 -7.78
C GLN A 46 3.32 -17.94 -8.08
N GLN A 47 3.20 -19.25 -7.83
CA GLN A 47 4.27 -20.23 -8.09
C GLN A 47 4.59 -20.43 -9.58
N VAL A 48 3.56 -20.44 -10.44
CA VAL A 48 3.75 -20.54 -11.89
C VAL A 48 4.59 -19.38 -12.40
N GLU A 49 4.36 -18.18 -11.87
CA GLU A 49 5.14 -17.00 -12.23
C GLU A 49 6.56 -17.04 -11.63
N GLU A 50 6.72 -17.49 -10.38
CA GLU A 50 8.05 -17.69 -9.77
C GLU A 50 8.95 -18.61 -10.59
N LYS A 51 8.37 -19.64 -11.20
CA LYS A 51 9.09 -20.59 -12.06
C LYS A 51 9.35 -20.04 -13.47
N GLY A 52 8.94 -18.80 -13.76
CA GLY A 52 9.06 -18.21 -15.09
C GLY A 52 8.22 -18.92 -16.16
N LEU A 53 7.24 -19.73 -15.75
CA LEU A 53 6.39 -20.53 -16.65
C LEU A 53 5.17 -19.73 -17.16
N SER A 54 5.11 -18.42 -16.90
CA SER A 54 4.03 -17.57 -17.37
C SER A 54 4.08 -17.43 -18.90
N THR A 55 3.04 -17.94 -19.57
CA THR A 55 2.92 -17.98 -21.03
C THR A 55 2.42 -16.68 -21.67
N GLY A 56 2.13 -15.65 -20.86
CA GLY A 56 1.66 -14.34 -21.33
C GLY A 56 2.54 -13.22 -20.81
N GLY A 57 3.25 -12.55 -21.72
CA GLY A 57 4.33 -11.58 -21.46
C GLY A 57 3.93 -10.27 -20.75
N GLY A 58 3.45 -10.34 -19.51
CA GLY A 58 3.20 -9.17 -18.69
C GLY A 58 3.41 -9.45 -17.21
N SER A 59 4.24 -8.63 -16.56
CA SER A 59 4.53 -8.59 -15.11
C SER A 59 3.30 -8.16 -14.25
N GLY A 60 2.07 -8.38 -14.74
CA GLY A 60 0.82 -7.98 -14.10
C GLY A 60 0.00 -9.12 -13.51
N VAL A 61 0.22 -10.37 -13.96
CA VAL A 61 -0.59 -11.53 -13.55
C VAL A 61 -0.36 -11.88 -12.07
N ASN A 62 0.87 -11.80 -11.56
CA ASN A 62 1.17 -12.01 -10.14
C ASN A 62 0.42 -11.07 -9.23
N ARG A 63 0.35 -9.78 -9.62
CA ARG A 63 -0.18 -8.74 -8.73
C ARG A 63 -1.60 -9.09 -8.32
N VAL A 64 -2.42 -9.55 -9.26
CA VAL A 64 -3.81 -9.96 -8.98
C VAL A 64 -3.84 -11.20 -8.08
N ALA A 65 -2.95 -12.17 -8.28
CA ALA A 65 -2.90 -13.36 -7.45
C ALA A 65 -2.53 -13.05 -5.99
N PHE A 66 -1.54 -12.17 -5.75
CA PHE A 66 -1.22 -11.71 -4.40
C PHE A 66 -2.37 -10.96 -3.75
N LEU A 67 -3.00 -10.02 -4.46
CA LEU A 67 -4.11 -9.25 -3.90
C LEU A 67 -5.35 -10.11 -3.63
N GLY A 68 -5.61 -11.09 -4.49
CA GLY A 68 -6.67 -12.08 -4.27
C GLY A 68 -6.43 -12.90 -2.99
N GLU A 69 -5.21 -13.37 -2.78
CA GLU A 69 -4.85 -14.07 -1.54
C GLU A 69 -4.96 -13.16 -0.30
N LEU A 70 -4.46 -11.91 -0.38
CA LEU A 70 -4.57 -10.96 0.73
C LEU A 70 -6.02 -10.63 1.08
N GLU A 71 -6.89 -10.50 0.08
CA GLU A 71 -8.31 -10.24 0.31
C GLU A 71 -9.01 -11.43 0.98
N LEU A 72 -8.73 -12.67 0.56
CA LEU A 72 -9.26 -13.85 1.23
C LEU A 72 -8.83 -13.92 2.70
N ARG A 73 -7.55 -13.63 2.98
CA ARG A 73 -7.02 -13.59 4.36
C ARG A 73 -7.67 -12.51 5.19
N ARG A 74 -7.81 -11.30 4.64
CA ARG A 74 -8.50 -10.18 5.31
C ARG A 74 -9.95 -10.54 5.66
N CYS A 75 -10.66 -11.17 4.75
CA CYS A 75 -12.03 -11.65 4.98
C CYS A 75 -12.08 -12.73 6.07
N ALA A 76 -11.14 -13.68 6.07
CA ALA A 76 -11.05 -14.70 7.12
C ALA A 76 -10.83 -14.06 8.50
N LEU A 77 -9.88 -13.13 8.62
CA LEU A 77 -9.62 -12.39 9.86
C LEU A 77 -10.85 -11.58 10.31
N ALA A 78 -11.51 -10.87 9.40
CA ALA A 78 -12.72 -10.12 9.72
C ALA A 78 -13.85 -11.03 10.25
N ARG A 79 -13.98 -12.25 9.70
CA ARG A 79 -14.94 -13.24 10.20
C ARG A 79 -14.59 -13.71 11.61
N THR A 80 -13.33 -14.04 11.88
CA THR A 80 -12.90 -14.45 13.24
C THR A 80 -13.19 -13.35 14.28
N GLN A 81 -12.96 -12.08 13.93
CA GLN A 81 -13.28 -10.94 14.79
C GLN A 81 -14.77 -10.80 15.06
N LEU A 82 -15.63 -10.99 14.04
CA LEU A 82 -17.09 -10.97 14.21
C LEU A 82 -17.59 -12.12 15.09
N GLU A 83 -16.99 -13.30 14.95
CA GLU A 83 -17.28 -14.49 15.77
C GLU A 83 -16.68 -14.39 17.19
N GLN A 84 -15.98 -13.28 17.50
CA GLN A 84 -15.24 -13.08 18.76
C GLN A 84 -14.22 -14.17 19.07
N VAL A 85 -13.78 -14.89 18.03
CA VAL A 85 -12.71 -15.86 18.12
C VAL A 85 -11.41 -15.10 17.93
N ALA A 86 -10.47 -15.27 18.86
CA ALA A 86 -9.13 -14.73 18.68
C ALA A 86 -8.56 -15.29 17.36
N GLY A 87 -8.25 -14.39 16.41
CA GLY A 87 -7.61 -14.80 15.17
C GLY A 87 -6.31 -15.55 15.48
N ARG A 88 -6.08 -16.65 14.78
CA ARG A 88 -4.88 -17.47 14.98
C ARG A 88 -3.65 -16.66 14.61
N ALA A 89 -2.61 -16.70 15.45
CA ALA A 89 -1.38 -15.95 15.21
C ALA A 89 -0.74 -16.35 13.87
N GLU A 90 -0.90 -17.61 13.49
CA GLU A 90 -0.42 -18.19 12.23
C GLU A 90 -1.03 -17.51 11.00
N ASP A 91 -2.33 -17.16 11.05
CA ASP A 91 -3.02 -16.51 9.93
C ASP A 91 -2.49 -15.09 9.69
N PHE A 92 -2.22 -14.36 10.78
CA PHE A 92 -1.58 -13.04 10.71
C PHE A 92 -0.16 -13.14 10.18
N GLN A 93 0.66 -14.08 10.67
CA GLN A 93 2.04 -14.25 10.21
C GLN A 93 2.11 -14.57 8.72
N GLU A 94 1.22 -15.43 8.23
CA GLU A 94 1.17 -15.75 6.81
C GLU A 94 0.66 -14.55 5.97
N MET A 95 -0.28 -13.74 6.48
CA MET A 95 -0.66 -12.48 5.82
C MET A 95 0.52 -11.51 5.72
N VAL A 96 1.28 -11.32 6.81
CA VAL A 96 2.49 -10.48 6.83
C VAL A 96 3.53 -10.98 5.83
N LYS A 97 3.72 -12.30 5.73
CA LYS A 97 4.64 -12.92 4.76
C LYS A 97 4.22 -12.67 3.31
N VAL A 98 2.93 -12.84 2.99
CA VAL A 98 2.39 -12.56 1.65
C VAL A 98 2.54 -11.07 1.32
N MET A 99 2.23 -10.17 2.26
CA MET A 99 2.42 -8.72 2.07
C MET A 99 3.90 -8.36 1.88
N SER A 100 4.81 -8.97 2.63
CA SER A 100 6.27 -8.72 2.52
C SER A 100 6.80 -9.18 1.17
N THR A 101 6.36 -10.34 0.69
CA THR A 101 6.69 -10.85 -0.65
C THR A 101 6.14 -9.93 -1.74
N PHE A 102 4.91 -9.42 -1.55
CA PHE A 102 4.31 -8.44 -2.46
C PHE A 102 5.14 -7.15 -2.51
N VAL A 103 5.52 -6.60 -1.36
CA VAL A 103 6.40 -5.41 -1.29
C VAL A 103 7.71 -5.69 -2.04
N GLN A 104 8.39 -6.80 -1.75
CA GLN A 104 9.66 -7.13 -2.39
C GLN A 104 9.56 -7.16 -3.93
N ARG A 105 8.44 -7.64 -4.48
CA ARG A 105 8.22 -7.71 -5.93
C ARG A 105 7.75 -6.40 -6.56
N PHE A 106 6.97 -5.61 -5.83
CA PHE A 106 6.23 -4.48 -6.40
C PHE A 106 6.63 -3.12 -5.82
N ALA A 107 7.64 -3.05 -4.95
CA ALA A 107 8.07 -1.81 -4.31
C ALA A 107 8.49 -0.73 -5.33
N GLY A 108 9.02 -1.12 -6.49
CA GLY A 108 9.35 -0.21 -7.59
C GLY A 108 8.14 0.40 -8.33
N ARG A 109 6.91 0.16 -7.85
CA ARG A 109 5.68 0.65 -8.49
C ARG A 109 4.96 1.63 -7.59
N ALA A 110 4.65 2.81 -8.13
CA ALA A 110 3.96 3.90 -7.44
C ALA A 110 2.61 3.51 -6.79
N HIS A 111 1.94 2.48 -7.32
CA HIS A 111 0.64 2.00 -6.83
C HIS A 111 0.74 0.96 -5.72
N CYS A 112 1.92 0.39 -5.43
CA CYS A 112 2.09 -0.67 -4.44
C CYS A 112 1.52 -0.30 -3.06
N PHE A 113 1.72 0.95 -2.62
CA PHE A 113 1.16 1.41 -1.35
C PHE A 113 -0.38 1.39 -1.32
N PHE A 114 -1.03 1.82 -2.41
CA PHE A 114 -2.50 1.88 -2.46
C PHE A 114 -3.12 0.49 -2.44
N ASP A 115 -2.42 -0.49 -3.00
CA ASP A 115 -2.82 -1.88 -2.97
C ASP A 115 -2.73 -2.47 -1.58
N LEU A 116 -1.69 -2.09 -0.83
CA LEU A 116 -1.48 -2.60 0.52
C LEU A 116 -2.33 -1.90 1.58
N LYS A 117 -2.75 -0.66 1.32
CA LYS A 117 -3.43 0.20 2.30
C LYS A 117 -4.63 -0.46 3.02
N PRO A 118 -5.53 -1.21 2.36
CA PRO A 118 -6.65 -1.87 3.05
C PRO A 118 -6.20 -2.93 4.06
N TYR A 119 -5.03 -3.54 3.84
CA TYR A 119 -4.49 -4.63 4.64
C TYR A 119 -3.66 -4.13 5.83
N LEU A 120 -3.07 -2.93 5.72
CA LEU A 120 -2.28 -2.33 6.81
C LEU A 120 -3.10 -2.09 8.09
N ALA A 121 -4.42 -1.94 7.98
CA ALA A 121 -5.29 -1.77 9.15
C ALA A 121 -5.42 -3.05 10.00
N CYS A 122 -5.02 -4.21 9.46
CA CYS A 122 -5.05 -5.49 10.17
C CYS A 122 -3.74 -5.77 10.93
N LEU A 123 -2.72 -4.92 10.80
CA LEU A 123 -1.39 -5.17 11.33
C LEU A 123 -1.13 -4.39 12.61
N SER A 124 -0.34 -5.00 13.50
CA SER A 124 0.28 -4.31 14.64
C SER A 124 1.66 -3.75 14.25
N ASP A 125 2.24 -2.91 15.10
CA ASP A 125 3.57 -2.36 14.85
C ASP A 125 4.68 -3.42 14.87
N SER A 126 4.51 -4.50 15.65
CA SER A 126 5.45 -5.63 15.60
C SER A 126 5.46 -6.33 14.23
N ASP A 127 4.34 -6.30 13.51
CA ASP A 127 4.20 -6.90 12.18
C ASP A 127 4.73 -5.99 11.06
N ALA A 128 5.07 -4.74 11.38
CA ALA A 128 5.58 -3.77 10.42
C ALA A 128 6.99 -4.08 9.93
N SER A 129 7.82 -4.68 10.79
CA SER A 129 9.26 -4.83 10.56
C SER A 129 9.59 -5.60 9.26
N PRO A 130 8.95 -6.75 8.96
CA PRO A 130 9.17 -7.46 7.69
C PRO A 130 8.83 -6.62 6.45
N LEU A 131 7.76 -5.83 6.50
CA LEU A 131 7.32 -5.00 5.38
C LEU A 131 8.28 -3.84 5.10
N LEU A 132 8.73 -3.19 6.17
CA LEU A 132 9.71 -2.10 6.07
C LEU A 132 11.05 -2.62 5.55
N SER A 133 11.48 -3.79 6.02
CA SER A 133 12.70 -4.45 5.55
C SER A 133 12.61 -4.82 4.07
N ALA A 134 11.46 -5.36 3.64
CA ALA A 134 11.21 -5.68 2.24
C ALA A 134 11.21 -4.44 1.32
N ALA A 135 10.66 -3.31 1.80
CA ALA A 135 10.67 -2.06 1.04
C ALA A 135 12.08 -1.46 0.96
N ALA A 136 12.82 -1.45 2.08
CA ALA A 136 14.18 -0.91 2.18
C ALA A 136 15.22 -1.70 1.38
N ALA A 137 14.96 -2.99 1.12
CA ALA A 137 15.85 -3.84 0.31
C ALA A 137 15.98 -3.37 -1.15
N SER A 138 15.01 -2.61 -1.65
CA SER A 138 15.07 -2.03 -2.98
C SER A 138 15.64 -0.61 -2.92
N GLN A 139 16.65 -0.34 -3.75
CA GLN A 139 17.21 1.00 -3.92
C GLN A 139 16.40 1.86 -4.89
N ASP A 140 15.29 1.33 -5.42
CA ASP A 140 14.39 2.08 -6.28
C ASP A 140 13.77 3.24 -5.50
N ARG A 141 13.68 4.39 -6.15
CA ARG A 141 13.04 5.58 -5.62
C ARG A 141 11.60 5.34 -5.20
N GLU A 142 10.83 4.59 -6.00
CA GLU A 142 9.45 4.24 -5.64
C GLU A 142 9.40 3.38 -4.38
N ALA A 143 10.40 2.54 -4.16
CA ALA A 143 10.51 1.73 -2.96
C ALA A 143 10.75 2.58 -1.71
N VAL A 144 11.58 3.62 -1.81
CA VAL A 144 11.78 4.58 -0.72
C VAL A 144 10.49 5.35 -0.40
N VAL A 145 9.75 5.78 -1.44
CA VAL A 145 8.44 6.42 -1.26
C VAL A 145 7.46 5.46 -0.59
N LEU A 146 7.42 4.20 -1.01
CA LEU A 146 6.60 3.15 -0.40
C LEU A 146 6.97 2.95 1.07
N GLU A 147 8.25 2.77 1.38
CA GLU A 147 8.77 2.58 2.74
C GLU A 147 8.34 3.73 3.67
N ALA A 148 8.50 4.97 3.21
CA ALA A 148 8.06 6.15 3.94
C ALA A 148 6.54 6.17 4.18
N ARG A 149 5.74 5.80 3.18
CA ARG A 149 4.29 5.67 3.31
C ARG A 149 3.88 4.55 4.28
N LEU A 150 4.56 3.40 4.25
CA LEU A 150 4.34 2.28 5.16
C LEU A 150 4.64 2.69 6.60
N ARG A 151 5.83 3.25 6.87
CA ARG A 151 6.21 3.75 8.22
C ARG A 151 5.17 4.70 8.78
N ARG A 152 4.64 5.57 7.93
CA ARG A 152 3.64 6.55 8.34
C ARG A 152 2.28 5.94 8.60
N SER A 153 1.83 5.03 7.74
CA SER A 153 0.53 4.39 7.90
C SER A 153 0.46 3.55 9.16
N LEU A 154 1.53 2.83 9.48
CA LEU A 154 1.61 1.95 10.64
C LEU A 154 1.64 2.75 11.95
N ARG A 155 2.45 3.83 12.02
CA ARG A 155 2.47 4.77 13.16
C ARG A 155 1.12 5.41 13.51
N ARG A 156 0.18 5.53 12.57
CA ARG A 156 -1.14 6.14 12.87
C ARG A 156 -2.04 5.24 13.68
N ALA A 157 -1.85 3.92 13.59
CA ALA A 157 -2.64 2.96 14.36
C ALA A 157 -2.37 3.11 15.87
N GLU A 158 -1.17 3.55 16.25
CA GLU A 158 -0.67 3.55 17.63
C GLU A 158 -0.89 4.87 18.40
N ARG A 159 -1.53 5.90 17.81
CA ARG A 159 -1.60 7.28 18.36
C ARG A 159 -2.47 7.47 19.63
N VAL A 160 -2.46 6.51 20.56
CA VAL A 160 -3.21 6.59 21.83
C VAL A 160 -2.50 7.48 22.86
N ALA A 161 -1.17 7.71 22.74
CA ALA A 161 -0.44 8.65 23.59
C ALA A 161 0.59 9.44 22.78
N VAL A 162 0.33 10.74 22.55
CA VAL A 162 1.28 11.63 21.87
C VAL A 162 2.39 12.01 22.85
N THR A 163 3.60 11.52 22.62
CA THR A 163 4.79 11.85 23.42
C THR A 163 5.66 12.87 22.69
N ALA A 164 6.46 13.64 23.43
CA ALA A 164 7.45 14.56 22.84
C ALA A 164 8.46 13.82 21.93
N GLU A 165 8.72 12.54 22.21
CA GLU A 165 9.56 11.66 21.40
C GLU A 165 8.99 11.44 20.00
N GLN A 166 7.66 11.41 19.86
CA GLN A 166 7.00 11.27 18.56
C GLN A 166 7.26 12.48 17.66
N SER A 167 7.24 13.69 18.22
CA SER A 167 7.54 14.93 17.48
C SER A 167 8.96 14.92 16.94
N ALA A 168 9.96 14.57 17.77
CA ALA A 168 11.35 14.47 17.33
C ALA A 168 11.56 13.39 16.24
N SER A 169 10.87 12.25 16.36
CA SER A 169 10.88 11.19 15.34
C SER A 169 10.27 11.63 14.01
N GLU A 170 9.19 12.42 14.05
CA GLU A 170 8.53 12.99 12.87
C GLU A 170 9.41 14.05 12.18
N GLU A 171 10.12 14.89 12.93
CA GLU A 171 11.12 15.83 12.39
C GLU A 171 12.30 15.11 11.74
N ALA A 172 12.87 14.09 12.41
CA ALA A 172 13.97 13.29 11.87
C ALA A 172 13.59 12.58 10.56
N GLU A 173 12.36 12.05 10.50
CA GLU A 173 11.79 11.47 9.28
C GLU A 173 11.70 12.51 8.15
N ALA A 174 11.20 13.72 8.44
CA ALA A 174 11.12 14.78 7.44
C ALA A 174 12.51 15.15 6.89
N CYS A 175 13.51 15.31 7.76
CA CYS A 175 14.91 15.55 7.35
C CYS A 175 15.42 14.43 6.43
N ARG A 176 15.22 13.16 6.81
CA ARG A 176 15.64 12.01 5.98
C ARG A 176 14.96 12.03 4.60
N LEU A 177 13.68 12.37 4.53
CA LEU A 177 12.94 12.43 3.27
C LEU A 177 13.44 13.56 2.36
N VAL A 178 13.76 14.73 2.93
CA VAL A 178 14.35 15.86 2.19
C VAL A 178 15.74 15.48 1.67
N GLU A 179 16.61 14.90 2.50
CA GLU A 179 17.93 14.44 2.05
C GLU A 179 17.83 13.42 0.92
N THR A 180 16.90 12.47 1.04
CA THR A 180 16.69 11.44 0.01
C THR A 180 16.17 12.06 -1.27
N TRP A 181 15.25 13.02 -1.18
CA TRP A 181 14.78 13.79 -2.32
C TRP A 181 15.93 14.54 -3.02
N THR A 182 16.82 15.17 -2.25
CA THR A 182 18.01 15.85 -2.78
C THR A 182 18.97 14.88 -3.48
N ARG A 183 19.20 13.69 -2.91
CA ARG A 183 20.03 12.64 -3.55
C ARG A 183 19.47 12.19 -4.91
N PHE A 184 18.15 12.16 -5.05
CA PHE A 184 17.48 11.87 -6.33
C PHE A 184 17.41 13.07 -7.29
N GLY A 185 18.20 14.11 -7.05
CA GLY A 185 18.45 15.18 -8.00
C GLY A 185 17.39 16.28 -8.05
N GLY A 186 16.53 16.43 -7.04
CA GLY A 186 15.77 17.68 -6.77
C GLY A 186 14.84 18.27 -7.86
N GLY A 187 14.68 17.64 -9.03
CA GLY A 187 13.98 18.16 -10.23
C GLY A 187 14.97 18.65 -11.30
N SER A 188 14.76 18.65 -12.62
CA SER A 188 13.59 18.52 -13.50
C SER A 188 13.93 17.66 -14.74
N GLY A 189 14.53 16.48 -14.54
CA GLY A 189 14.73 15.55 -15.65
C GLY A 189 13.38 15.04 -16.16
N GLU A 190 13.14 15.03 -17.48
CA GLU A 190 11.88 14.61 -18.12
C GLU A 190 11.41 13.19 -17.74
N GLY A 191 12.28 12.37 -17.14
CA GLY A 191 11.97 11.04 -16.60
C GLY A 191 11.69 10.97 -15.09
N ASN A 192 11.81 12.07 -14.35
CA ASN A 192 11.72 12.08 -12.88
C ASN A 192 10.29 12.35 -12.39
N ARG A 193 9.40 11.36 -12.47
CA ARG A 193 7.99 11.49 -12.05
C ARG A 193 7.71 11.34 -10.54
N SER A 194 8.70 11.02 -9.69
CA SER A 194 8.50 10.86 -8.24
C SER A 194 9.35 11.67 -7.25
N PRO A 195 10.01 12.81 -7.60
CA PRO A 195 10.57 13.70 -6.58
C PRO A 195 9.50 14.27 -5.67
N GLU A 196 8.37 14.62 -6.26
CA GLU A 196 7.35 15.37 -5.55
C GLU A 196 6.73 14.57 -4.41
N ALA A 197 6.60 13.25 -4.56
CA ALA A 197 6.03 12.39 -3.53
C ALA A 197 6.87 12.40 -2.23
N LEU A 198 8.20 12.43 -2.33
CA LEU A 198 9.07 12.51 -1.15
C LEU A 198 8.95 13.85 -0.44
N LEU A 199 8.89 14.96 -1.19
CA LEU A 199 8.66 16.29 -0.61
C LEU A 199 7.28 16.39 0.05
N GLN A 200 6.24 15.91 -0.62
CA GLN A 200 4.90 15.87 -0.04
C GLN A 200 4.91 15.10 1.28
N LEU A 201 5.56 13.93 1.32
CA LEU A 201 5.69 13.15 2.56
C LEU A 201 6.47 13.89 3.65
N ALA A 202 7.57 14.56 3.30
CA ALA A 202 8.36 15.35 4.25
C ALA A 202 7.55 16.50 4.85
N VAL A 203 6.82 17.24 4.01
CA VAL A 203 5.94 18.33 4.44
C VAL A 203 4.90 17.80 5.42
N VAL A 204 4.28 16.66 5.11
CA VAL A 204 3.24 16.16 6.01
C VAL A 204 3.82 15.55 7.30
N ALA A 205 5.04 15.02 7.28
CA ALA A 205 5.75 14.62 8.50
C ALA A 205 6.00 15.83 9.41
N LEU A 206 6.40 16.98 8.86
CA LEU A 206 6.54 18.22 9.64
C LEU A 206 5.21 18.75 10.19
N ILE A 207 4.13 18.66 9.42
CA ILE A 207 2.79 19.03 9.89
C ILE A 207 2.37 18.12 11.06
N GLU A 208 2.71 16.83 11.01
CA GLU A 208 2.44 15.90 12.10
C GLU A 208 3.31 16.22 13.33
N ALA A 209 4.60 16.53 13.15
CA ALA A 209 5.51 16.94 14.22
C ALA A 209 5.04 18.21 14.95
N ASP A 210 4.55 19.20 14.20
CA ASP A 210 4.01 20.44 14.75
C ASP A 210 2.71 20.20 15.54
N ARG A 211 1.87 19.25 15.11
CA ARG A 211 0.65 18.86 15.82
C ARG A 211 0.93 18.07 17.09
N SER A 212 1.99 17.27 17.10
CA SER A 212 2.40 16.47 18.26
C SER A 212 3.16 17.30 19.31
N SER A 213 3.60 18.52 18.96
CA SER A 213 4.28 19.42 19.91
C SER A 213 3.33 19.90 21.03
N PRO A 214 3.65 19.61 22.31
CA PRO A 214 2.81 20.01 23.45
C PRO A 214 2.76 21.53 23.67
N SER A 215 3.68 22.29 23.06
CA SER A 215 3.80 23.74 23.22
C SER A 215 2.58 24.53 22.71
N LYS A 216 1.84 24.00 21.73
CA LYS A 216 0.60 24.63 21.20
C LYS A 216 -0.64 24.33 22.02
N ALA A 217 -0.67 23.23 22.78
CA ALA A 217 -1.83 22.90 23.62
C ALA A 217 -2.01 23.89 24.79
N ARG A 218 -0.94 24.58 25.20
CA ARG A 218 -0.94 25.49 26.36
C ARG A 218 -1.21 26.96 26.04
N LEU A 219 -1.23 27.34 24.77
CA LEU A 219 -1.49 28.71 24.31
C LEU A 219 -2.90 28.89 23.72
N ARG A 220 -3.83 27.97 23.99
CA ARG A 220 -5.25 28.34 23.93
C ARG A 220 -5.49 29.28 25.11
N PRO A 221 -5.73 30.58 24.90
CA PRO A 221 -6.04 31.47 26.01
C PRO A 221 -7.30 30.92 26.65
N ALA A 222 -7.18 30.39 27.87
CA ALA A 222 -8.29 30.40 28.79
C ALA A 222 -8.71 31.87 28.85
N ALA A 223 -9.87 32.19 28.29
CA ALA A 223 -10.44 33.52 28.32
C ALA A 223 -10.81 33.84 29.78
N THR A 224 -9.82 34.07 30.64
CA THR A 224 -9.98 34.61 31.99
C THR A 224 -8.61 34.89 32.60
N ALA A 225 -8.48 36.10 33.16
CA ALA A 225 -7.42 36.62 34.01
C ALA A 225 -6.13 37.12 33.33
N ILE A 226 -6.21 38.39 32.97
CA ILE A 226 -5.16 39.42 32.98
C ILE A 226 -4.13 39.16 34.11
N SER A 227 -2.92 38.71 33.79
CA SER A 227 -1.68 39.19 34.44
C SER A 227 -0.41 38.70 33.72
N SER A 228 0.40 39.69 33.34
CA SER A 228 1.85 39.72 33.07
C SER A 228 2.51 38.78 32.02
N PRO A 229 3.25 39.34 31.03
CA PRO A 229 3.93 38.58 29.99
C PRO A 229 5.37 38.18 30.40
N SER A 230 5.68 36.89 30.31
CA SER A 230 7.05 36.38 30.19
C SER A 230 7.15 35.53 28.93
N HIS A 231 7.95 35.99 27.96
CA HIS A 231 8.06 35.41 26.62
C HIS A 231 8.68 34.00 26.63
N PRO A 232 8.04 32.98 26.03
CA PRO A 232 8.70 31.70 25.77
C PRO A 232 9.63 31.82 24.56
N ILE A 233 10.90 31.46 24.76
CA ILE A 233 11.92 31.36 23.72
C ILE A 233 11.65 30.06 22.95
N LEU A 234 11.08 30.19 21.75
CA LEU A 234 11.05 29.10 20.76
C LEU A 234 12.49 28.85 20.27
N SER A 235 12.90 27.58 20.22
CA SER A 235 14.18 27.17 19.63
C SER A 235 14.25 27.61 18.17
N ALA A 236 15.17 28.53 17.85
CA ALA A 236 15.31 29.15 16.52
C ALA A 236 15.62 28.14 15.38
N SER A 237 16.03 26.92 15.72
CA SER A 237 16.50 25.92 14.74
C SER A 237 15.36 25.32 13.91
N SER A 238 14.20 25.00 14.50
CA SER A 238 13.10 24.35 13.78
C SER A 238 12.34 25.35 12.89
N ALA A 239 12.21 26.59 13.35
CA ALA A 239 11.56 27.66 12.60
C ALA A 239 12.29 27.99 11.29
N SER A 240 13.64 27.95 11.29
CA SER A 240 14.44 28.22 10.10
C SER A 240 14.24 27.15 9.01
N VAL A 241 14.21 25.87 9.38
CA VAL A 241 14.03 24.76 8.42
C VAL A 241 12.65 24.80 7.79
N LEU A 242 11.62 25.04 8.61
CA LEU A 242 10.24 25.14 8.16
C LEU A 242 10.04 26.35 7.22
N PHE A 243 10.66 27.48 7.54
CA PHE A 243 10.65 28.68 6.68
C PHE A 243 11.37 28.43 5.35
N SER A 244 12.54 27.78 5.36
CA SER A 244 13.26 27.42 4.13
C SER A 244 12.45 26.45 3.25
N LEU A 245 11.79 25.44 3.84
CA LEU A 245 10.95 24.50 3.08
C LEU A 245 9.69 25.17 2.52
N ILE A 246 9.05 26.06 3.27
CA ILE A 246 7.93 26.87 2.78
C ILE A 246 8.37 27.75 1.62
N LEU A 247 9.54 28.40 1.70
CA LEU A 247 10.07 29.23 0.61
C LEU A 247 10.40 28.42 -0.64
N ILE A 248 10.97 27.22 -0.48
CA ILE A 248 11.18 26.27 -1.59
C ILE A 248 9.83 25.91 -2.21
N PHE A 249 8.83 25.53 -1.40
CA PHE A 249 7.51 25.15 -1.88
C PHE A 249 6.79 26.29 -2.61
N ILE A 250 6.85 27.52 -2.07
CA ILE A 250 6.30 28.73 -2.72
C ILE A 250 7.04 29.04 -4.03
N GLY A 251 8.37 28.84 -4.06
CA GLY A 251 9.18 28.98 -5.27
C GLY A 251 8.79 27.98 -6.37
N PHE A 252 8.49 26.73 -6.00
CA PHE A 252 8.03 25.68 -6.92
C PHE A 252 6.57 25.84 -7.37
N LEU A 253 5.71 26.49 -6.59
CA LEU A 253 4.31 26.75 -6.96
C LEU A 253 4.13 27.91 -7.96
N LYS A 254 5.09 28.83 -8.04
CA LYS A 254 5.03 30.00 -8.94
C LYS A 254 4.85 29.67 -10.44
N PRO A 255 5.55 28.68 -11.04
CA PRO A 255 5.32 28.32 -12.44
C PRO A 255 3.98 27.60 -12.68
N PHE A 256 3.35 27.01 -11.65
CA PHE A 256 2.09 26.27 -11.80
C PHE A 256 0.85 27.15 -11.90
N PHE A 257 0.86 28.37 -11.35
CA PHE A 257 -0.28 29.28 -11.44
C PHE A 257 -0.34 30.09 -12.74
N PHE A 258 0.73 30.11 -13.54
CA PHE A 258 0.78 30.87 -14.80
C PHE A 258 0.59 30.02 -16.07
N TYR A 259 0.47 28.70 -15.97
CA TYR A 259 0.30 27.80 -17.12
C TYR A 259 -1.08 27.10 -17.12
N ARG A 260 -2.15 27.90 -17.14
CA ARG A 260 -3.49 27.43 -17.51
C ARG A 260 -4.15 28.38 -18.50
N SER A 261 -3.45 28.63 -19.62
CA SER A 261 -4.10 29.11 -20.84
C SER A 261 -4.76 27.90 -21.51
N THR A 262 -6.08 27.97 -21.61
CA THR A 262 -6.98 26.96 -22.19
C THR A 262 -6.63 26.64 -23.65
N PRO A 263 -6.56 25.37 -24.07
CA PRO A 263 -6.84 25.04 -25.46
C PRO A 263 -8.35 25.00 -25.70
N PRO A 264 -8.88 25.64 -26.76
CA PRO A 264 -10.26 25.43 -27.18
C PRO A 264 -10.35 24.11 -27.93
N ASN A 265 -11.46 23.39 -27.75
CA ASN A 265 -11.88 22.18 -28.48
C ASN A 265 -11.29 20.83 -28.02
N MET A 266 -11.89 20.25 -26.98
CA MET A 266 -12.09 18.79 -26.95
C MET A 266 -13.53 18.46 -26.56
N LYS A 267 -14.25 17.84 -27.49
CA LYS A 267 -15.57 17.22 -27.26
C LYS A 267 -15.39 16.06 -26.28
N LEU A 268 -15.96 16.23 -25.08
CA LEU A 268 -16.07 15.20 -24.06
C LEU A 268 -17.11 14.16 -24.50
N VAL A 269 -16.64 12.98 -24.94
CA VAL A 269 -17.49 11.78 -25.04
C VAL A 269 -17.41 11.06 -23.69
N LEU A 270 -18.36 11.36 -22.81
CA LEU A 270 -18.61 10.61 -21.57
C LEU A 270 -19.23 9.27 -21.94
N ARG A 271 -18.41 8.21 -22.02
CA ARG A 271 -18.92 6.83 -21.91
C ARG A 271 -18.91 6.42 -20.44
N SER A 272 -20.08 6.49 -19.84
CA SER A 272 -20.40 5.81 -18.58
C SER A 272 -20.22 4.29 -18.76
N ARG A 273 -19.40 3.67 -17.91
CA ARG A 273 -19.42 2.22 -17.67
C ARG A 273 -19.41 1.99 -16.17
N VAL A 274 -20.61 1.92 -15.61
CA VAL A 274 -20.91 1.22 -14.38
C VAL A 274 -21.55 -0.12 -14.77
N SER A 275 -21.19 -1.16 -14.02
CA SER A 275 -21.77 -2.51 -14.02
C SER A 275 -21.22 -3.50 -15.06
N GLY A 276 -20.66 -4.59 -14.54
CA GLY A 276 -20.13 -5.71 -15.30
C GLY A 276 -19.59 -6.79 -14.37
N MET A 277 -20.50 -7.46 -13.66
CA MET A 277 -20.27 -8.73 -12.98
C MET A 277 -19.56 -9.73 -13.92
N PHE A 278 -18.59 -10.45 -13.36
CA PHE A 278 -17.95 -11.59 -14.00
C PHE A 278 -18.98 -12.70 -14.25
N THR A 279 -19.31 -12.92 -15.52
CA THR A 279 -19.83 -14.19 -16.00
C THR A 279 -18.80 -14.74 -16.98
N VAL A 280 -17.97 -15.69 -16.53
CA VAL A 280 -17.05 -16.43 -17.40
C VAL A 280 -17.89 -17.46 -18.15
N LEU A 281 -18.30 -17.12 -19.37
CA LEU A 281 -18.87 -18.04 -20.33
C LEU A 281 -17.71 -18.68 -21.11
N CYS A 282 -17.44 -19.95 -20.82
CA CYS A 282 -16.59 -20.81 -21.64
C CYS A 282 -17.31 -21.11 -22.97
N ASP A 283 -17.06 -20.32 -24.02
CA ASP A 283 -17.49 -20.67 -25.39
C ASP A 283 -16.42 -21.57 -26.03
N SER A 284 -16.66 -22.89 -26.00
CA SER A 284 -15.86 -23.90 -26.69
C SER A 284 -16.26 -23.97 -28.16
N ARG A 285 -15.61 -23.17 -29.03
CA ARG A 285 -15.75 -23.34 -30.48
C ARG A 285 -14.70 -24.33 -31.02
N LYS A 286 -15.21 -25.44 -31.55
CA LYS A 286 -14.48 -26.41 -32.39
C LYS A 286 -13.94 -25.73 -33.66
N PRO A 287 -12.74 -26.07 -34.15
CA PRO A 287 -12.30 -25.68 -35.49
C PRO A 287 -12.98 -26.55 -36.54
N GLU A 288 -13.66 -25.89 -37.48
CA GLU A 288 -14.31 -26.48 -38.64
C GLU A 288 -13.29 -26.62 -39.78
N ASN A 289 -13.13 -27.86 -40.25
CA ASN A 289 -12.16 -28.28 -41.26
C ASN A 289 -12.72 -27.98 -42.65
N THR A 290 -12.26 -26.94 -43.35
CA THR A 290 -12.58 -26.75 -44.77
C THR A 290 -11.52 -27.40 -45.65
N ARG A 291 -11.85 -28.59 -46.19
CA ARG A 291 -11.26 -29.11 -47.42
C ARG A 291 -11.70 -28.21 -48.59
N LYS A 292 -10.74 -27.76 -49.41
CA LYS A 292 -11.00 -27.39 -50.80
C LYS A 292 -10.08 -28.21 -51.68
N CYS A 293 -10.70 -28.91 -52.63
CA CYS A 293 -10.07 -29.61 -53.73
C CYS A 293 -9.37 -28.64 -54.67
N ALA A 294 -8.29 -29.13 -55.28
CA ALA A 294 -7.91 -28.83 -56.66
C ALA A 294 -7.79 -30.17 -57.38
#